data_AF-K4RE88-F1
#
_entry.id   AF-K4RE88-F1
#
_cell.length_a   1.000
_cell.length_b   1.000
_cell.length_c   1.000
_cell.angle_alpha   90.00
_cell.angle_beta   90.00
_cell.angle_gamma   90.00
#
_symmetry.space_group_name_H-M   'P 1'
#
loop_
_entity.id
_entity.type
_entity.pdbx_description
1 polymer ?
#
loop_
_entity_poly.entity_id
_entity_poly.type
_entity_poly.pdbx_seq_one_letter_code
_entity_poly.pdbx_strand_id
1 'polypeptide(L)'
;MFRRTRADREFREAQRAGQALLAMHTEWPEAPVPAAPTDTTMVPDFLPPEFRAPCRQDVSGFMMRWDLPLVIDGEVHACHCGAYRNWTVFNMRDDSVWLRCEAGHEAQETRLDTAWYNRNSGPVDHFHPTLEDGLRHLGR
;
A
#
# COMPACT_ATOMS: atom_id res chain seq x y z
N MET A 1 16.15 -45.61 -20.59
CA MET A 1 16.04 -45.38 -19.13
C MET A 1 17.06 -44.38 -18.56
N PHE A 2 18.22 -44.14 -19.19
CA PHE A 2 19.32 -43.30 -18.66
C PHE A 2 19.14 -41.77 -18.71
N ARG A 3 18.18 -41.23 -19.48
CA ARG A 3 17.93 -39.77 -19.52
C ARG A 3 17.22 -39.25 -18.26
N ARG A 4 16.39 -40.09 -17.62
CA ARG A 4 15.67 -39.74 -16.39
C ARG A 4 16.62 -39.61 -15.19
N THR A 5 17.61 -40.49 -15.06
CA THR A 5 18.59 -40.44 -13.97
C THR A 5 19.53 -39.25 -14.05
N ARG A 6 19.85 -38.78 -15.26
CA ARG A 6 20.62 -37.55 -15.47
C ARG A 6 19.82 -36.30 -15.08
N ALA A 7 18.57 -36.19 -15.55
CA ALA A 7 17.69 -35.08 -15.21
C ALA A 7 17.40 -35.00 -13.70
N ASP A 8 17.21 -36.15 -13.04
CA ASP A 8 17.04 -36.23 -11.59
C ASP A 8 18.27 -35.75 -10.81
N ARG A 9 19.46 -36.04 -11.33
CA ARG A 9 20.73 -35.60 -10.75
C ARG A 9 20.92 -34.10 -10.91
N GLU A 10 20.69 -33.59 -12.12
CA GLU A 10 20.77 -32.16 -12.43
C GLU A 10 19.77 -31.35 -11.58
N PHE A 11 18.55 -31.88 -11.37
CA PHE A 11 17.55 -31.26 -10.50
C PHE A 11 17.99 -31.20 -9.02
N ARG A 12 18.57 -32.28 -8.49
CA ARG A 12 19.09 -32.30 -7.11
C ARG A 12 20.31 -31.39 -6.93
N GLU A 13 21.17 -31.30 -7.94
CA GLU A 13 22.32 -30.40 -7.94
C GLU A 13 21.86 -28.93 -7.97
N ALA A 14 20.85 -28.59 -8.78
CA ALA A 14 20.23 -27.27 -8.81
C ALA A 14 19.55 -26.91 -7.47
N GLN A 15 18.84 -27.85 -6.84
CA GLN A 15 18.26 -27.63 -5.51
C GLN A 15 19.33 -27.33 -4.46
N ARG A 16 20.45 -28.07 -4.47
CA ARG A 16 21.55 -27.85 -3.52
C ARG A 16 22.23 -26.50 -3.74
N ALA A 17 22.43 -26.10 -5.00
CA ALA A 17 22.98 -24.79 -5.35
C ALA A 17 22.04 -23.65 -4.90
N GLY A 18 20.73 -23.79 -5.09
CA GLY A 18 19.74 -22.82 -4.61
C GLY A 18 19.70 -22.71 -3.08
N GLN A 19 19.79 -23.83 -2.36
CA GLN A 19 19.88 -23.82 -0.90
C GLN A 19 21.17 -23.16 -0.40
N ALA A 20 22.31 -23.36 -1.07
CA ALA A 20 23.56 -22.69 -0.72
C ALA A 20 23.48 -21.17 -0.91
N LEU A 21 22.84 -20.70 -1.98
CA LEU A 21 22.57 -19.28 -2.22
C LEU A 21 21.66 -18.68 -1.14
N LEU A 22 20.60 -19.39 -0.75
CA LEU A 22 19.70 -18.96 0.34
C LEU A 22 20.42 -18.93 1.70
N ALA A 23 21.33 -19.87 1.95
CA ALA A 23 22.16 -19.88 3.16
C ALA A 23 23.08 -18.65 3.23
N MET A 24 23.66 -18.22 2.10
CA MET A 24 24.47 -16.99 2.05
C MET A 24 23.65 -15.73 2.33
N HIS A 25 22.34 -15.75 2.04
CA HIS A 25 21.43 -14.62 2.28
C HIS A 25 20.71 -14.69 3.64
N THR A 26 20.90 -15.74 4.44
CA THR A 26 20.31 -15.84 5.79
C THR A 26 21.18 -15.15 6.84
N GLU A 27 22.44 -14.89 6.53
CA GLU A 27 23.31 -14.00 7.31
C GLU A 27 23.08 -12.54 6.89
N TRP A 28 21.83 -12.08 6.97
CA TRP A 28 21.59 -10.65 7.04
C TRP A 28 22.14 -10.19 8.38
N PRO A 29 22.96 -9.12 8.45
CA PRO A 29 23.36 -8.58 9.74
C PRO A 29 22.09 -8.31 10.54
N GLU A 30 22.04 -8.89 11.74
CA GLU A 30 20.93 -8.70 12.65
C GLU A 30 20.74 -7.19 12.80
N ALA A 31 19.55 -6.70 12.43
CA ALA A 31 19.27 -5.28 12.58
C ALA A 31 19.53 -4.95 14.05
N PRO A 32 20.35 -3.93 14.36
CA PRO A 32 20.68 -3.62 15.73
C PRO A 32 19.37 -3.45 16.50
N VAL A 33 19.22 -4.21 17.58
CA VAL A 33 18.09 -4.06 18.50
C VAL A 33 18.06 -2.58 18.89
N PRO A 34 16.97 -1.84 18.65
CA PRO A 34 16.93 -0.45 19.02
C PRO A 34 17.16 -0.37 20.52
N ALA A 35 18.27 0.25 20.91
CA ALA A 35 18.52 0.58 22.30
C ALA A 35 17.30 1.38 22.80
N ALA A 36 16.83 1.05 24.01
CA ALA A 36 15.78 1.82 24.66
C ALA A 36 16.13 3.33 24.56
N PRO A 37 15.17 4.19 24.18
CA PRO A 37 15.47 5.57 23.84
C PRO A 37 16.07 6.26 25.07
N THR A 38 17.39 6.45 25.01
CA THR A 38 18.10 7.28 25.96
C THR A 38 18.28 8.60 25.25
N ASP A 39 17.46 9.56 25.66
CA ASP A 39 17.62 11.00 25.48
C ASP A 39 18.12 11.51 24.10
N THR A 40 17.18 12.06 23.33
CA THR A 40 17.33 13.16 22.38
C THR A 40 18.62 13.19 21.53
N THR A 41 18.93 12.09 20.84
CA THR A 41 19.92 12.14 19.76
C THR A 41 19.24 12.66 18.49
N MET A 42 19.46 13.93 18.16
CA MET A 42 19.06 14.53 16.89
C MET A 42 19.58 13.65 15.74
N VAL A 43 18.66 12.97 15.05
CA VAL A 43 18.96 12.26 13.81
C VAL A 43 19.59 13.27 12.84
N PRO A 44 20.79 13.03 12.30
CA PRO A 44 21.38 13.90 11.29
C PRO A 44 20.39 14.02 10.12
N ASP A 45 20.05 15.26 9.79
CA ASP A 45 19.03 15.59 8.82
C ASP A 45 19.51 15.23 7.40
N PHE A 46 19.32 13.96 7.02
CA PHE A 46 20.15 13.28 6.01
C PHE A 46 19.88 13.72 4.56
N LEU A 47 18.81 14.47 4.28
CA LEU A 47 18.46 14.99 2.95
C LEU A 47 17.68 16.31 3.07
N PRO A 48 17.91 17.34 2.25
CA PRO A 48 17.06 18.54 2.25
C PRO A 48 15.58 18.17 2.00
N PRO A 49 14.61 18.88 2.63
CA PRO A 49 13.18 18.54 2.56
C PRO A 49 12.64 18.37 1.13
N GLU A 50 13.14 19.15 0.18
CA GLU A 50 12.77 19.11 -1.23
C GLU A 50 13.25 17.85 -1.99
N PHE A 51 14.21 17.10 -1.43
CA PHE A 51 14.75 15.86 -1.99
C PHE A 51 14.35 14.60 -1.20
N ARG A 52 13.57 14.75 -0.13
CA ARG A 52 12.98 13.59 0.55
C ARG A 52 11.83 13.06 -0.29
N ALA A 53 11.74 11.74 -0.40
CA ALA A 53 10.47 11.13 -0.80
C ALA A 53 9.40 11.65 0.17
N PRO A 54 8.26 12.19 -0.33
CA PRO A 54 7.23 12.73 0.54
C PRO A 54 6.88 11.71 1.62
N CYS A 55 6.96 12.13 2.88
CA CYS A 55 6.54 11.27 3.98
C CYS A 55 5.04 11.03 3.81
N ARG A 56 4.58 9.83 4.15
CA ARG A 56 3.16 9.44 4.19
C ARG A 56 2.26 10.43 4.97
N GLN A 57 2.86 11.30 5.79
CA GLN A 57 2.24 12.25 6.69
C GLN A 57 2.01 13.66 6.09
N ASP A 58 2.55 13.98 4.91
CA ASP A 58 2.53 15.34 4.32
C ASP A 58 1.42 15.57 3.27
N VAL A 59 0.54 14.59 3.04
CA VAL A 59 -0.37 14.51 1.88
C VAL A 59 -1.82 14.79 2.22
N SER A 60 -2.59 15.51 1.42
CA SER A 60 -4.06 15.55 1.54
C SER A 60 -4.69 14.24 1.06
N GLY A 61 -4.37 13.13 1.74
CA GLY A 61 -4.92 11.80 1.50
C GLY A 61 -4.61 11.15 0.15
N PHE A 62 -4.50 9.83 0.14
CA PHE A 62 -4.40 9.08 -1.11
C PHE A 62 -5.81 8.90 -1.69
N MET A 63 -5.96 9.12 -3.00
CA MET A 63 -7.23 9.00 -3.70
C MET A 63 -7.16 7.88 -4.73
N MET A 64 -8.18 7.03 -4.75
CA MET A 64 -8.34 6.04 -5.81
C MET A 64 -9.78 5.96 -6.30
N ARG A 65 -9.93 5.61 -7.56
CA ARG A 65 -11.24 5.33 -8.16
C ARG A 65 -11.57 3.84 -7.98
N TRP A 66 -12.82 3.56 -7.62
CA TRP A 66 -13.34 2.22 -7.42
C TRP A 66 -14.61 2.02 -8.26
N ASP A 67 -14.44 1.42 -9.45
CA ASP A 67 -15.52 1.25 -10.43
C ASP A 67 -16.48 0.10 -10.12
N LEU A 68 -16.02 -0.88 -9.35
CA LEU A 68 -16.82 -2.05 -8.98
C LEU A 68 -17.80 -1.72 -7.83
N PRO A 69 -18.84 -2.54 -7.64
CA PRO A 69 -19.61 -2.49 -6.40
C PRO A 69 -18.69 -2.66 -5.19
N LEU A 70 -18.74 -1.73 -4.25
CA LEU A 70 -17.93 -1.81 -3.04
C LEU A 70 -18.59 -2.79 -2.07
N VAL A 71 -17.94 -3.91 -1.79
CA VAL A 71 -18.44 -4.92 -0.86
C VAL A 71 -17.68 -4.83 0.44
N ILE A 72 -18.39 -4.59 1.54
CA ILE A 72 -17.84 -4.44 2.89
C ILE A 72 -18.57 -5.43 3.79
N ASP A 73 -17.82 -6.32 4.45
CA ASP A 73 -18.38 -7.40 5.29
C ASP A 73 -19.43 -8.29 4.60
N GLY A 74 -19.34 -8.43 3.27
CA GLY A 74 -20.27 -9.21 2.47
C GLY A 74 -21.52 -8.45 1.99
N GLU A 75 -21.66 -7.18 2.35
CA GLU A 75 -22.76 -6.31 1.91
C GLU A 75 -22.30 -5.31 0.85
N VAL A 76 -23.16 -5.06 -0.15
CA VAL A 76 -22.90 -4.01 -1.14
C VAL A 76 -23.16 -2.66 -0.49
N HIS A 77 -22.10 -1.87 -0.34
CA HIS A 77 -22.18 -0.52 0.18
C HIS A 77 -22.86 0.40 -0.83
N ALA A 78 -23.89 1.12 -0.38
CA ALA A 78 -24.64 2.07 -1.18
C ALA A 78 -24.73 3.42 -0.44
N CYS A 79 -24.59 4.50 -1.21
CA CYS A 79 -24.84 5.85 -0.73
C CYS A 79 -26.32 6.03 -0.37
N HIS A 80 -26.64 6.96 0.51
CA HIS A 80 -28.03 7.36 0.78
C HIS A 80 -28.78 7.87 -0.47
N CYS A 81 -28.08 8.28 -1.53
CA CYS A 81 -28.67 8.63 -2.83
C CYS A 81 -28.94 7.44 -3.77
N GLY A 82 -28.60 6.22 -3.36
CA GLY A 82 -28.79 4.99 -4.14
C GLY A 82 -27.61 4.62 -5.06
N ALA A 83 -26.56 5.44 -5.14
CA ALA A 83 -25.34 5.08 -5.86
C ALA A 83 -24.58 3.96 -5.14
N TYR A 84 -24.24 2.88 -5.84
CA TYR A 84 -23.56 1.71 -5.26
C TYR A 84 -22.22 1.36 -5.95
N ARG A 85 -21.83 2.10 -6.99
CA ARG A 85 -20.62 1.90 -7.79
C ARG A 85 -19.91 3.22 -8.05
N ASN A 86 -18.74 3.14 -8.70
CA ASN A 86 -17.97 4.30 -9.15
C ASN A 86 -17.56 5.24 -8.01
N TRP A 87 -17.18 4.66 -6.88
CA TRP A 87 -16.76 5.37 -5.69
C TRP A 87 -15.40 6.03 -5.89
N THR A 88 -15.22 7.21 -5.28
CA THR A 88 -13.88 7.76 -5.02
C THR A 88 -13.55 7.48 -3.57
N VAL A 89 -12.47 6.74 -3.33
CA VAL A 89 -12.03 6.37 -1.99
C VAL A 89 -10.88 7.28 -1.58
N PHE A 90 -11.01 7.90 -0.41
CA PHE A 90 -9.97 8.72 0.22
C PHE A 90 -9.41 7.98 1.41
N ASN A 91 -8.10 7.89 1.49
CA ASN A 91 -7.39 7.53 2.71
C ASN A 91 -6.88 8.82 3.34
N MET A 92 -7.41 9.19 4.51
CA MET A 92 -7.06 10.40 5.23
C MET A 92 -5.88 10.15 6.19
N ARG A 93 -5.23 11.24 6.65
CA ARG A 93 -4.04 11.15 7.52
C ARG A 93 -4.32 10.55 8.90
N ASP A 94 -5.57 10.59 9.35
CA ASP A 94 -6.03 10.06 10.64
C ASP A 94 -6.45 8.58 10.55
N ASP A 95 -5.98 7.87 9.52
CA ASP A 95 -6.35 6.49 9.18
C ASP A 95 -7.84 6.29 8.88
N SER A 96 -8.60 7.37 8.69
CA SER A 96 -9.99 7.27 8.26
C SER A 96 -10.08 7.08 6.74
N VAL A 97 -10.98 6.18 6.34
CA VAL A 97 -11.33 6.01 4.93
C VAL A 97 -12.66 6.71 4.67
N TRP A 98 -12.69 7.55 3.65
CA TRP A 98 -13.90 8.23 3.19
C TRP A 98 -14.28 7.75 1.80
N LEU A 99 -15.58 7.79 1.52
CA LEU A 99 -16.17 7.40 0.26
C LEU A 99 -16.95 8.59 -0.31
N ARG A 100 -16.71 8.90 -1.58
CA ARG A 100 -17.52 9.86 -2.34
C ARG A 100 -18.20 9.18 -3.51
N CYS A 101 -19.51 9.37 -3.62
CA CYS A 101 -20.28 8.85 -4.75
C CYS A 101 -20.23 9.83 -5.95
N GLU A 102 -20.74 9.41 -7.10
CA GLU A 102 -20.78 10.25 -8.32
C GLU A 102 -21.63 11.51 -8.15
N ALA A 103 -22.63 11.48 -7.26
CA ALA A 103 -23.44 12.65 -6.92
C ALA A 103 -22.73 13.63 -5.98
N GLY A 104 -21.50 13.34 -5.56
CA GLY A 104 -20.69 14.21 -4.71
C GLY A 104 -20.94 14.10 -3.21
N HIS A 105 -21.78 13.15 -2.76
CA HIS A 105 -21.95 12.90 -1.33
C HIS A 105 -20.74 12.18 -0.75
N GLU A 106 -20.26 12.67 0.39
CA GLU A 106 -19.11 12.15 1.11
C GLU A 106 -19.56 11.55 2.44
N ALA A 107 -19.04 10.37 2.76
CA ALA A 107 -19.28 9.72 4.03
C ALA A 107 -18.00 9.01 4.50
N GLN A 108 -17.72 9.10 5.79
CA GLN A 108 -16.71 8.28 6.43
C GLN A 108 -17.21 6.83 6.49
N GLU A 109 -16.37 5.88 6.09
CA GLU A 109 -16.66 4.45 6.22
C GLU A 109 -15.75 3.86 7.29
N THR A 110 -16.32 3.59 8.46
CA THR A 110 -15.60 3.15 9.65
C THR A 110 -15.16 1.69 9.60
N ARG A 111 -15.74 0.90 8.69
CA ARG A 111 -15.35 -0.50 8.47
C ARG A 111 -14.12 -0.65 7.58
N LEU A 112 -13.72 0.42 6.89
CA LEU A 112 -12.54 0.45 6.05
C LEU A 112 -11.41 1.20 6.76
N ASP A 113 -10.23 0.63 6.71
CA ASP A 113 -9.03 1.21 7.31
C ASP A 113 -7.93 1.44 6.27
N THR A 114 -6.84 2.05 6.72
CA THR A 114 -5.66 2.27 5.91
C THR A 114 -5.07 0.97 5.35
N ALA A 115 -5.16 -0.14 6.08
CA ALA A 115 -4.64 -1.43 5.63
C ALA A 115 -5.48 -2.02 4.48
N TRP A 116 -6.79 -1.83 4.50
CA TRP A 116 -7.69 -2.15 3.41
C TRP A 116 -7.34 -1.31 2.18
N TYR A 117 -7.21 0.01 2.36
CA TYR A 117 -6.87 0.91 1.25
C TYR A 117 -5.57 0.48 0.57
N ASN A 118 -4.51 0.22 1.34
CA ASN A 118 -3.21 -0.18 0.82
C ASN A 118 -3.21 -1.54 0.08
N ARG A 119 -4.08 -2.48 0.48
CA ARG A 119 -4.19 -3.79 -0.20
C ARG A 119 -4.94 -3.70 -1.52
N ASN A 120 -5.86 -2.73 -1.63
CA ASN A 120 -6.80 -2.63 -2.73
C ASN A 120 -6.45 -1.50 -3.72
N SER A 121 -5.62 -0.55 -3.29
CA SER A 121 -5.04 0.45 -4.19
C SER A 121 -3.97 -0.20 -5.07
N GLY A 122 -4.00 0.18 -6.35
CA GLY A 122 -2.89 -0.09 -7.26
C GLY A 122 -1.66 0.75 -6.90
N PRO A 123 -0.58 0.67 -7.69
CA PRO A 123 0.54 1.59 -7.58
C PRO A 123 0.03 3.04 -7.51
N VAL A 124 0.49 3.80 -6.52
CA VAL A 124 0.11 5.20 -6.38
C VAL A 124 0.87 5.97 -7.46
N ASP A 125 0.17 6.28 -8.54
CA ASP A 125 0.78 6.98 -9.69
C ASP A 125 0.86 8.50 -9.46
N HIS A 126 -0.02 9.05 -8.61
CA HIS A 126 -0.11 10.48 -8.36
C HIS A 126 -0.48 10.83 -6.92
N PHE A 127 0.14 11.91 -6.45
CA PHE A 127 -0.13 12.56 -5.18
C PHE A 127 -0.87 13.87 -5.46
N HIS A 128 -1.92 14.15 -4.68
CA HIS A 128 -2.65 15.41 -4.78
C HIS A 128 -2.51 16.20 -3.47
N PRO A 129 -2.19 17.51 -3.54
CA PRO A 129 -2.08 18.37 -2.37
C PRO A 129 -3.43 18.94 -1.90
N THR A 130 -4.49 18.82 -2.72
CA THR A 130 -5.87 19.17 -2.35
C THR A 130 -6.88 18.14 -2.88
N LEU A 131 -8.07 18.10 -2.26
CA LEU A 131 -9.21 17.30 -2.72
C LEU A 131 -9.62 17.65 -4.15
N GLU A 132 -9.72 18.95 -4.45
CA GLU A 132 -10.11 19.45 -5.78
C GLU A 132 -9.10 19.03 -6.86
N ASP A 133 -7.79 19.07 -6.56
CA ASP A 133 -6.76 18.60 -7.47
C ASP A 133 -6.88 17.11 -7.76
N GLY A 134 -7.20 16.30 -6.75
CA GLY A 134 -7.40 14.87 -6.91
C GLY A 134 -8.67 14.53 -7.69
N LEU A 135 -9.78 15.22 -7.43
CA LEU A 135 -11.02 15.04 -8.21
C LEU A 135 -10.81 15.40 -9.68
N ARG A 136 -10.15 16.52 -9.95
CA ARG A 136 -9.78 16.94 -11.30
C ARG A 136 -8.91 15.90 -12.00
N HIS A 137 -7.95 15.30 -11.30
CA HIS A 137 -7.12 14.23 -11.85
C HIS A 137 -7.93 12.97 -12.20
N LEU A 138 -8.94 12.65 -11.39
CA LEU A 138 -9.87 11.54 -11.63
C LEU A 138 -10.96 11.87 -12.67
N GLY A 139 -10.95 13.09 -13.23
CA GLY A 139 -11.91 13.54 -14.23
C GLY A 139 -13.31 13.84 -13.67
N ARG A 140 -13.40 14.25 -12.40
CA ARG A 140 -14.65 14.61 -11.73
C ARG A 140 -14.69 16.05 -11.25
#